data_AF-A0A5C6D119-F1
#
_entry.id   AF-A0A5C6D119-F1
#
_cell.length_a   1.000
_cell.length_b   1.000
_cell.length_c   1.000
_cell.angle_alpha   90.00
_cell.angle_beta   90.00
_cell.angle_gamma   90.00
#
_symmetry.space_group_name_H-M   'P 1'
#
loop_
_entity.id
_entity.type
_entity.pdbx_description
1 polymer ?
#
loop_
_entity_poly.entity_id
_entity_poly.type
_entity_poly.pdbx_seq_one_letter_code
_entity_poly.pdbx_strand_id
1 'polypeptide(L)'
;MNAQIIDYDKLRKQVDAHPYPLLFATISGAHLYGFPSADSDFDLRGVHLLPLEQVVGLDGPDGGGEETVEKEGIHDGIEMDLVTHDAKKFFGLMLKKNGYVLEQLLSPLVVHTTPEHDELKAIAKDCITRHHAHHYLGFAARQWQLFRKEDPPRVKPLLYVYRVLLTGIHLMRTGEVEANLLTLNETAKLPYIDELVERKLAGPEKGWLDSADVEFYQREFERLVAELETVMAESTLPEQASGKDALNDLLVRLSKYRSGTPWNPPFLTLNKYHLSKFNARKEVIRLLTATGNTEPSSGWKSVQVNWKDTDTIVQSFEELVQEARLNGTIPRIQDHLDKIDSVFGHGISYSSTPNFQLKQKSSFAGREHEVQGPCRSAFSERDLVEDILYYRIKACELSCHYDFQPTCRYYRAYLFACLSIVDAFINRHILLAEYEGFSTPEFEELKSATKTEDRIRLWFAVCSSKNPQKFFKSKEWCHFQELRTKRNEVTHAVEPIGAYSLRDIHLYLNKVRTGVGGLLLLMRNAHEKPTLGFIERLRSAPLVDFRQIRFRADGLHHIKEIKGS
;
A
#
# COMPACT_ATOMS: atom_id res chain seq x y z
N MET A 1 32.73 30.07 -14.97
CA MET A 1 31.38 29.70 -14.49
C MET A 1 31.33 29.96 -13.00
N ASN A 2 30.25 30.55 -12.51
CA ASN A 2 30.07 30.75 -11.07
C ASN A 2 29.87 29.34 -10.45
N ALA A 3 30.70 28.92 -9.50
CA ALA A 3 30.64 27.58 -8.87
C ALA A 3 29.30 27.29 -8.18
N GLN A 4 28.44 28.31 -8.05
CA GLN A 4 27.08 28.21 -7.52
C GLN A 4 25.99 27.88 -8.56
N ILE A 5 26.28 27.97 -9.88
CA ILE A 5 25.28 27.72 -10.91
C ILE A 5 25.35 26.25 -11.32
N ILE A 6 24.36 25.47 -10.89
CA ILE A 6 24.17 24.07 -11.26
C ILE A 6 23.49 24.01 -12.64
N ASP A 7 24.14 23.37 -13.61
CA ASP A 7 23.56 23.12 -14.93
C ASP A 7 22.70 21.84 -14.89
N TYR A 8 21.46 21.99 -14.44
CA TYR A 8 20.51 20.87 -14.30
C TYR A 8 20.20 20.17 -15.63
N ASP A 9 20.25 20.88 -16.77
CA ASP A 9 19.96 20.28 -18.06
C ASP A 9 21.03 19.26 -18.47
N LYS A 10 22.30 19.56 -18.21
CA LYS A 10 23.39 18.60 -18.45
C LYS A 10 23.35 17.41 -17.48
N LEU A 11 23.10 17.66 -16.20
CA LEU A 11 22.96 16.58 -15.21
C LEU A 11 21.77 15.66 -15.54
N ARG A 12 20.67 16.24 -16.05
CA ARG A 12 19.50 15.47 -16.45
C ARG A 12 19.78 14.54 -17.63
N LYS A 13 20.59 14.94 -18.61
CA LYS A 13 21.03 14.04 -19.69
C LYS A 13 21.76 12.81 -19.17
N GLN A 14 22.56 12.97 -18.10
CA GLN A 14 23.29 11.85 -17.51
C GLN A 14 22.37 10.91 -16.73
N VAL A 15 21.38 11.45 -16.03
CA VAL A 15 20.29 10.69 -15.40
C VAL A 15 19.46 9.95 -16.45
N ASP A 16 19.07 10.60 -17.55
CA ASP A 16 18.27 10.00 -18.63
C ASP A 16 19.03 8.87 -19.35
N ALA A 17 20.37 8.90 -19.33
CA ALA A 17 21.24 7.86 -19.87
C ALA A 17 21.49 6.68 -18.89
N HIS A 18 20.91 6.72 -17.68
CA HIS A 18 21.07 5.66 -16.70
C HIS A 18 20.45 4.33 -17.21
N PRO A 19 21.12 3.17 -17.06
CA PRO A 19 20.67 1.90 -17.65
C PRO A 19 19.39 1.34 -17.03
N TYR A 20 19.00 1.85 -15.85
CA TYR A 20 17.84 1.41 -15.09
C TYR A 20 16.92 2.58 -14.75
N PRO A 21 15.60 2.35 -14.60
CA PRO A 21 14.68 3.36 -14.09
C PRO A 21 15.14 3.88 -12.72
N LEU A 22 15.18 5.21 -12.59
CA LEU A 22 15.56 5.88 -11.35
C LEU A 22 14.32 6.24 -10.53
N LEU A 23 14.37 5.93 -9.24
CA LEU A 23 13.44 6.41 -8.23
C LEU A 23 13.73 7.88 -7.91
N PHE A 24 15.01 8.22 -7.76
CA PHE A 24 15.50 9.59 -7.64
C PHE A 24 16.98 9.68 -7.99
N ALA A 25 17.44 10.89 -8.30
CA ALA A 25 18.83 11.28 -8.31
C ALA A 25 18.96 12.71 -7.78
N THR A 26 19.84 12.91 -6.81
CA THR A 26 20.10 14.18 -6.12
C THR A 26 21.58 14.52 -6.17
N ILE A 27 21.90 15.80 -5.99
CA ILE A 27 23.28 16.27 -5.85
C ILE A 27 23.67 16.15 -4.37
N SER A 28 24.84 15.56 -4.13
CA SER A 28 25.53 15.49 -2.86
C SER A 28 26.82 16.31 -2.92
N GLY A 29 27.82 15.98 -2.10
CA GLY A 29 29.14 16.59 -2.25
C GLY A 29 29.22 18.04 -1.83
N ALA A 30 30.28 18.73 -2.27
CA ALA A 30 30.56 20.12 -1.89
C ALA A 30 29.38 21.08 -2.17
N HIS A 31 28.58 20.79 -3.21
CA HIS A 31 27.36 21.51 -3.56
C HIS A 31 26.29 21.39 -2.47
N LEU A 32 25.99 20.18 -1.99
CA LEU A 32 25.08 19.96 -0.87
C LEU A 32 25.63 20.55 0.43
N TYR A 33 26.95 20.45 0.64
CA TYR A 33 27.59 20.85 1.89
C TYR A 33 27.82 22.36 2.04
N GLY A 34 27.57 23.14 0.98
CA GLY A 34 27.59 24.61 1.03
C GLY A 34 28.94 25.25 0.74
N PHE A 35 29.91 24.53 0.18
CA PHE A 35 31.23 25.07 -0.17
C PHE A 35 31.78 24.55 -1.53
N PRO A 36 31.00 24.61 -2.64
CA PRO A 36 31.49 24.19 -3.95
C PRO A 36 32.54 25.17 -4.50
N SER A 37 33.72 24.67 -4.84
CA SER A 37 34.77 25.41 -5.57
C SER A 37 34.58 25.28 -7.09
N ALA A 38 35.24 26.14 -7.88
CA ALA A 38 35.09 26.16 -9.35
C ALA A 38 35.51 24.86 -10.05
N ASP A 39 36.31 24.05 -9.38
CA ASP A 39 36.81 22.73 -9.75
C ASP A 39 36.07 21.58 -9.03
N SER A 40 34.94 21.85 -8.37
CA SER A 40 34.16 20.80 -7.71
C SER A 40 33.41 19.96 -8.73
N ASP A 41 33.53 18.65 -8.56
CA ASP A 41 32.75 17.63 -9.23
C ASP A 41 31.27 17.68 -8.79
N PHE A 42 30.40 17.17 -9.66
CA PHE A 42 29.01 16.91 -9.31
C PHE A 42 28.86 15.47 -8.82
N ASP A 43 28.78 15.33 -7.50
CA ASP A 43 28.39 14.09 -6.84
C ASP A 43 26.88 13.83 -7.05
N LEU A 44 26.50 13.02 -8.02
CA LEU A 44 25.13 12.53 -8.16
C LEU A 44 24.94 11.24 -7.38
N ARG A 45 23.89 11.21 -6.55
CA ARG A 45 23.54 10.05 -5.73
C ARG A 45 22.08 9.70 -5.90
N GLY A 46 21.75 8.42 -5.95
CA GLY A 46 20.38 8.04 -6.28
C GLY A 46 20.01 6.60 -6.00
N VAL A 47 18.77 6.29 -6.35
CA VAL A 47 18.19 4.94 -6.26
C VAL A 47 17.66 4.54 -7.62
N HIS A 48 18.04 3.35 -8.05
CA HIS A 48 17.54 2.72 -9.27
C HIS A 48 16.75 1.44 -8.98
N LEU A 49 16.06 0.94 -10.00
CA LEU A 49 15.30 -0.29 -9.96
C LEU A 49 15.89 -1.30 -10.94
N LEU A 50 16.62 -2.29 -10.42
CA LEU A 50 17.01 -3.47 -11.19
C LEU A 50 15.78 -4.26 -11.70
N PRO A 51 15.88 -4.96 -12.85
CA PRO A 51 14.87 -5.92 -13.29
C PRO A 51 14.54 -6.95 -12.19
N LEU A 52 13.27 -7.37 -12.10
CA LEU A 52 12.82 -8.24 -11.01
C LEU A 52 13.63 -9.55 -10.98
N GLU A 53 13.88 -10.13 -12.15
CA GLU A 53 14.67 -11.34 -12.34
C GLU A 53 16.10 -11.24 -11.80
N GLN A 54 16.72 -10.04 -11.82
CA GLN A 54 18.05 -9.83 -11.24
C GLN A 54 18.00 -9.71 -9.71
N VAL A 55 16.88 -9.23 -9.15
CA VAL A 55 16.70 -9.09 -7.68
C VAL A 55 16.39 -10.44 -7.02
N VAL A 56 15.62 -11.29 -7.68
CA VAL A 56 15.15 -12.58 -7.13
C VAL A 56 15.88 -13.79 -7.71
N GLY A 57 16.71 -13.59 -8.73
CA GLY A 57 17.50 -14.62 -9.38
C GLY A 57 18.49 -15.27 -8.42
N LEU A 58 18.82 -16.54 -8.68
CA LEU A 58 19.75 -17.32 -7.86
C LEU A 58 21.20 -16.87 -8.01
N ASP A 59 21.53 -16.28 -9.16
CA ASP A 59 22.81 -15.62 -9.35
C ASP A 59 22.93 -14.43 -8.39
N GLY A 60 21.80 -13.83 -7.97
CA GLY A 60 21.77 -12.70 -7.05
C GLY A 60 22.67 -11.54 -7.50
N PRO A 61 22.91 -10.58 -6.60
CA PRO A 61 23.89 -9.51 -6.84
C PRO A 61 25.32 -10.03 -7.07
N ASP A 62 25.67 -11.15 -6.42
CA ASP A 62 27.03 -11.69 -6.38
C ASP A 62 27.36 -12.63 -7.56
N GLY A 63 26.40 -12.91 -8.43
CA GLY A 63 26.52 -13.76 -9.63
C GLY A 63 26.44 -12.98 -10.95
N GLY A 64 26.59 -11.64 -10.89
CA GLY A 64 26.79 -10.80 -12.08
C GLY A 64 25.84 -9.60 -12.24
N GLY A 65 24.94 -9.32 -11.30
CA GLY A 65 24.11 -8.11 -11.31
C GLY A 65 24.57 -7.09 -10.27
N GLU A 66 25.25 -6.02 -10.69
CA GLU A 66 25.71 -5.01 -9.73
C GLU A 66 24.51 -4.25 -9.09
N GLU A 67 24.29 -4.41 -7.78
CA GLU A 67 23.32 -3.63 -6.99
C GLU A 67 23.67 -2.13 -6.91
N THR A 68 24.77 -1.71 -7.53
CA THR A 68 25.29 -0.36 -7.51
C THR A 68 25.84 -0.02 -8.87
N VAL A 69 25.40 1.09 -9.43
CA VAL A 69 25.93 1.62 -10.69
C VAL A 69 26.81 2.81 -10.33
N GLU A 70 28.06 2.75 -10.76
CA GLU A 70 29.06 3.81 -10.58
C GLU A 70 29.50 4.32 -11.96
N LYS A 71 29.54 5.65 -12.12
CA LYS A 71 29.98 6.30 -13.35
C LYS A 71 30.70 7.60 -13.01
N GLU A 72 32.01 7.59 -13.16
CA GLU A 72 32.88 8.75 -12.97
C GLU A 72 33.44 9.24 -14.32
N GLY A 73 33.58 10.56 -14.47
CA GLY A 73 34.29 11.15 -15.61
C GLY A 73 33.76 12.51 -16.05
N ILE A 74 34.35 13.02 -17.15
CA ILE A 74 33.93 14.28 -17.77
C ILE A 74 32.89 14.00 -18.85
N HIS A 75 31.68 14.50 -18.66
CA HIS A 75 30.55 14.34 -19.58
C HIS A 75 29.93 15.71 -19.88
N ASP A 76 29.71 16.03 -21.16
CA ASP A 76 29.19 17.34 -21.60
C ASP A 76 29.96 18.56 -21.02
N GLY A 77 31.26 18.37 -20.77
CA GLY A 77 32.16 19.37 -20.20
C GLY A 77 32.00 19.58 -18.68
N ILE A 78 31.34 18.67 -17.97
CA ILE A 78 31.19 18.66 -16.51
C ILE A 78 31.86 17.39 -15.96
N GLU A 79 32.68 17.55 -14.91
CA GLU A 79 33.20 16.44 -14.12
C GLU A 79 32.14 15.96 -13.12
N MET A 80 31.81 14.67 -13.16
CA MET A 80 30.70 14.09 -12.40
C MET A 80 31.08 12.71 -11.86
N ASP A 81 30.61 12.43 -10.65
CA ASP A 81 30.61 11.11 -10.04
C ASP A 81 29.15 10.71 -9.75
N LEU A 82 28.62 9.72 -10.48
CA LEU A 82 27.29 9.17 -10.30
C LEU A 82 27.37 7.82 -9.59
N VAL A 83 26.74 7.72 -8.42
CA VAL A 83 26.58 6.47 -7.68
C VAL A 83 25.11 6.25 -7.35
N THR A 84 24.52 5.16 -7.85
CA THR A 84 23.14 4.80 -7.52
C THR A 84 23.06 3.37 -7.00
N HIS A 85 22.17 3.12 -6.05
CA HIS A 85 21.95 1.78 -5.51
C HIS A 85 20.57 1.25 -5.91
N ASP A 86 20.44 -0.07 -6.03
CA ASP A 86 19.14 -0.69 -6.13
C ASP A 86 18.27 -0.34 -4.90
N ALA A 87 16.96 -0.13 -5.09
CA ALA A 87 16.06 0.24 -4.00
C ALA A 87 16.10 -0.73 -2.81
N LYS A 88 16.25 -2.04 -3.02
CA LYS A 88 16.35 -3.02 -1.91
C LYS A 88 17.59 -2.75 -1.06
N LYS A 89 18.73 -2.54 -1.70
CA LYS A 89 20.00 -2.22 -1.04
C LYS A 89 19.89 -0.89 -0.30
N PHE A 90 19.39 0.16 -0.96
CA PHE A 90 19.25 1.48 -0.36
C PHE A 90 18.33 1.47 0.86
N PHE A 91 17.16 0.83 0.78
CA PHE A 91 16.21 0.74 1.89
C PHE A 91 16.81 -0.06 3.06
N GLY A 92 17.58 -1.11 2.75
CA GLY A 92 18.34 -1.85 3.76
C GLY A 92 19.40 -1.01 4.46
N LEU A 93 20.02 -0.05 3.75
CA LEU A 93 20.95 0.92 4.34
C LEU A 93 20.23 1.96 5.19
N MET A 94 19.04 2.42 4.80
CA MET A 94 18.22 3.35 5.60
C MET A 94 17.82 2.76 6.96
N LEU A 95 17.60 1.45 7.04
CA LEU A 95 17.30 0.75 8.31
C LEU A 95 18.52 0.61 9.23
N LYS A 96 19.71 0.96 8.74
CA LYS A 96 20.95 1.00 9.55
C LYS A 96 21.22 2.45 9.96
N LYS A 97 22.17 2.63 10.88
CA LYS A 97 22.69 3.94 11.30
C LYS A 97 23.57 4.60 10.24
N ASN A 98 23.06 4.78 9.02
CA ASN A 98 23.81 5.31 7.89
C ASN A 98 23.32 6.72 7.53
N GLY A 99 23.97 7.75 8.11
CA GLY A 99 23.62 9.15 7.84
C GLY A 99 23.81 9.55 6.37
N TYR A 100 24.77 8.94 5.69
CA TYR A 100 25.07 9.24 4.29
C TYR A 100 23.88 9.01 3.34
N VAL A 101 23.15 7.89 3.48
CA VAL A 101 21.98 7.64 2.62
C VAL A 101 20.82 8.57 2.93
N LEU A 102 20.72 9.07 4.17
CA LEU A 102 19.71 10.07 4.53
C LEU A 102 20.04 11.44 3.92
N GLU A 103 21.30 11.85 3.92
CA GLU A 103 21.74 13.09 3.26
C GLU A 103 21.48 13.05 1.74
N GLN A 104 21.68 11.89 1.10
CA GLN A 104 21.36 11.71 -0.33
C GLN A 104 19.85 11.78 -0.60
N LEU A 105 19.05 11.09 0.22
CA LEU A 105 17.59 11.06 0.07
C LEU A 105 16.95 12.42 0.34
N LEU A 106 17.46 13.16 1.33
CA LEU A 106 16.88 14.43 1.79
C LEU A 106 17.55 15.65 1.17
N SER A 107 18.49 15.47 0.25
CA SER A 107 19.12 16.58 -0.46
C SER A 107 18.07 17.45 -1.14
N PRO A 108 18.09 18.78 -0.94
CA PRO A 108 17.18 19.70 -1.63
C PRO A 108 17.55 19.89 -3.10
N LEU A 109 18.73 19.43 -3.53
CA LEU A 109 19.26 19.60 -4.87
C LEU A 109 18.84 18.42 -5.76
N VAL A 110 17.58 18.41 -6.18
CA VAL A 110 16.97 17.30 -6.92
C VAL A 110 17.21 17.42 -8.43
N VAL A 111 17.79 16.39 -9.06
CA VAL A 111 17.93 16.29 -10.52
C VAL A 111 16.82 15.43 -11.13
N HIS A 112 16.44 14.35 -10.44
CA HIS A 112 15.35 13.45 -10.84
C HIS A 112 14.56 12.95 -9.64
N THR A 113 13.25 12.79 -9.81
CA THR A 113 12.34 12.38 -8.74
C THR A 113 11.09 11.68 -9.28
N THR A 114 10.49 10.82 -8.46
CA THR A 114 9.16 10.23 -8.69
C THR A 114 8.25 10.44 -7.48
N PRO A 115 6.93 10.17 -7.55
CA PRO A 115 6.06 10.22 -6.37
C PRO A 115 6.52 9.31 -5.23
N GLU A 116 7.12 8.16 -5.55
CA GLU A 116 7.66 7.21 -4.59
C GLU A 116 8.91 7.76 -3.87
N HIS A 117 9.63 8.72 -4.46
CA HIS A 117 10.69 9.45 -3.74
C HIS A 117 10.12 10.33 -2.62
N ASP A 118 8.99 11.02 -2.85
CA ASP A 118 8.31 11.79 -1.79
C ASP A 118 7.78 10.89 -0.68
N GLU A 119 7.23 9.72 -1.03
CA GLU A 119 6.84 8.70 -0.06
C GLU A 119 8.05 8.19 0.74
N LEU A 120 9.17 7.92 0.08
CA LEU A 120 10.40 7.47 0.73
C LEU A 120 10.96 8.52 1.71
N LYS A 121 10.93 9.81 1.36
CA LYS A 121 11.30 10.90 2.27
C LYS A 121 10.38 10.97 3.50
N ALA A 122 9.09 10.69 3.34
CA ALA A 122 8.17 10.61 4.48
C ALA A 122 8.53 9.46 5.42
N ILE A 123 8.88 8.29 4.87
CA ILE A 123 9.29 7.11 5.64
C ILE A 123 10.66 7.30 6.32
N ALA A 124 11.55 8.14 5.76
CA ALA A 124 12.89 8.38 6.30
C ALA A 124 12.88 8.82 7.77
N LYS A 125 11.85 9.57 8.20
CA LYS A 125 11.67 10.00 9.59
C LYS A 125 11.59 8.82 10.57
N ASP A 126 10.95 7.74 10.14
CA ASP A 126 10.80 6.50 10.92
C ASP A 126 12.06 5.62 10.89
N CYS A 127 13.09 6.02 10.14
CA CYS A 127 14.38 5.32 10.05
C CYS A 127 15.48 5.98 10.89
N ILE A 128 15.28 7.25 11.29
CA ILE A 128 16.25 8.01 12.08
C ILE A 128 16.26 7.50 13.53
N THR A 129 17.47 7.31 14.06
CA THR A 129 17.71 6.84 15.43
C THR A 129 18.82 7.65 16.08
N ARG A 130 18.84 7.68 17.42
CA ARG A 130 19.94 8.32 18.17
C ARG A 130 21.33 7.74 17.84
N HIS A 131 21.38 6.49 17.36
CA HIS A 131 22.64 5.84 16.97
C HIS A 131 23.23 6.35 15.65
N HIS A 132 22.52 7.20 14.90
CA HIS A 132 23.09 7.89 13.74
C HIS A 132 24.27 8.80 14.12
N ALA A 133 24.32 9.31 15.36
CA ALA A 133 25.48 10.05 15.86
C ALA A 133 26.81 9.28 15.68
N HIS A 134 26.82 7.95 15.83
CA HIS A 134 28.02 7.13 15.62
C HIS A 134 28.55 7.19 14.17
N HIS A 135 27.66 7.35 13.19
CA HIS A 135 28.07 7.52 11.80
C HIS A 135 28.87 8.82 11.64
N TYR A 136 28.32 9.92 12.15
CA TYR A 136 28.95 11.24 12.08
C TYR A 136 30.25 11.31 12.86
N LEU A 137 30.29 10.76 14.08
CA LEU A 137 31.52 10.64 14.88
C LEU A 137 32.61 9.84 14.13
N GLY A 138 32.24 8.69 13.57
CA GLY A 138 33.16 7.85 12.82
C GLY A 138 33.68 8.53 11.55
N PHE A 139 32.83 9.29 10.85
CA PHE A 139 33.23 10.07 9.68
C PHE A 139 34.15 11.23 10.07
N ALA A 140 33.80 11.97 11.10
CA ALA A 140 34.59 13.10 11.62
C ALA A 140 36.00 12.65 12.01
N ALA A 141 36.11 11.53 12.74
CA ALA A 141 37.40 10.98 13.14
C ALA A 141 38.30 10.62 11.93
N ARG A 142 37.73 10.06 10.85
CA ARG A 142 38.49 9.75 9.62
C ARG A 142 38.96 11.01 8.91
N GLN A 143 38.10 12.03 8.78
CA GLN A 143 38.49 13.31 8.18
C GLN A 143 39.51 14.06 9.02
N TRP A 144 39.40 13.98 10.36
CA TRP A 144 40.40 14.53 11.27
C TRP A 144 41.76 13.86 11.10
N GLN A 145 41.80 12.53 10.95
CA GLN A 145 43.03 11.81 10.65
C GLN A 145 43.64 12.21 9.31
N LEU A 146 42.82 12.47 8.28
CA LEU A 146 43.30 12.98 6.99
C LEU A 146 43.90 14.38 7.14
N PHE A 147 43.17 15.28 7.79
CA PHE A 147 43.64 16.64 8.11
C PHE A 147 45.02 16.61 8.81
N ARG A 148 45.18 15.73 9.79
CA ARG A 148 46.41 15.59 10.58
C ARG A 148 47.59 14.94 9.87
N LYS A 149 47.35 14.19 8.78
CA LYS A 149 48.40 13.52 8.00
C LYS A 149 49.01 14.42 6.93
N GLU A 150 48.32 15.48 6.57
CA GLU A 150 48.75 16.41 5.53
C GLU A 150 49.68 17.48 6.10
N ASP A 151 50.80 17.72 5.42
CA ASP A 151 51.78 18.75 5.78
C ASP A 151 52.16 19.57 4.54
N PRO A 152 51.74 20.84 4.43
CA PRO A 152 50.87 21.55 5.39
C PRO A 152 49.42 21.01 5.41
N PRO A 153 48.62 21.24 6.47
CA PRO A 153 47.22 20.78 6.52
C PRO A 153 46.31 21.50 5.52
N ARG A 154 45.41 20.78 4.84
CA ARG A 154 44.41 21.40 3.94
C ARG A 154 43.11 21.78 4.65
N VAL A 155 42.47 22.83 4.16
CA VAL A 155 41.16 23.33 4.63
C VAL A 155 40.03 22.35 4.32
N LYS A 156 40.08 21.62 3.18
CA LYS A 156 38.98 20.74 2.74
C LYS A 156 38.65 19.65 3.79
N PRO A 157 39.59 18.78 4.23
CA PRO A 157 39.30 17.80 5.27
C PRO A 157 38.70 18.41 6.55
N LEU A 158 39.19 19.59 6.96
CA LEU A 158 38.69 20.29 8.15
C LEU A 158 37.24 20.79 8.00
N LEU A 159 36.87 21.34 6.84
CA LEU A 159 35.48 21.69 6.55
C LEU A 159 34.55 20.47 6.60
N TYR A 160 35.01 19.30 6.12
CA TYR A 160 34.23 18.07 6.23
C TYR A 160 34.06 17.63 7.68
N VAL A 161 35.09 17.76 8.53
CA VAL A 161 34.99 17.48 9.98
C VAL A 161 33.87 18.32 10.61
N TYR A 162 33.91 19.65 10.43
CA TYR A 162 32.90 20.53 11.02
C TYR A 162 31.51 20.27 10.47
N ARG A 163 31.39 20.05 9.16
CA ARG A 163 30.11 19.74 8.52
C ARG A 163 29.47 18.51 9.14
N VAL A 164 30.19 17.39 9.24
CA VAL A 164 29.58 16.16 9.76
C VAL A 164 29.30 16.21 11.25
N LEU A 165 30.13 16.90 12.05
CA LEU A 165 29.88 17.08 13.48
C LEU A 165 28.63 17.94 13.70
N LEU A 166 28.51 19.05 12.99
CA LEU A 166 27.33 19.92 13.09
C LEU A 166 26.06 19.26 12.55
N THR A 167 26.14 18.48 11.45
CA THR A 167 25.02 17.66 10.96
C THR A 167 24.55 16.68 12.03
N GLY A 168 25.49 15.97 12.67
CA GLY A 168 25.17 15.04 13.75
C GLY A 168 24.52 15.74 14.94
N ILE A 169 25.05 16.89 15.36
CA ILE A 169 24.52 17.67 16.49
C ILE A 169 23.10 18.15 16.19
N HIS A 170 22.90 18.71 14.99
CA HIS A 170 21.58 19.16 14.54
C HIS A 170 20.58 18.00 14.54
N LEU A 171 20.93 16.86 13.91
CA LEU A 171 20.07 15.68 13.85
C LEU A 171 19.66 15.18 15.24
N MET A 172 20.60 15.11 16.19
CA MET A 172 20.30 14.64 17.54
C MET A 172 19.36 15.59 18.30
N ARG A 173 19.42 16.90 18.01
CA ARG A 173 18.57 17.93 18.62
C ARG A 173 17.18 18.02 18.00
N THR A 174 17.08 17.89 16.67
CA THR A 174 15.84 18.22 15.93
C THR A 174 15.12 17.00 15.35
N GLY A 175 15.85 15.91 15.12
CA GLY A 175 15.35 14.79 14.30
C GLY A 175 15.32 15.08 12.80
N GLU A 176 15.91 16.20 12.36
CA GLU A 176 15.98 16.61 10.96
C GLU A 176 17.42 16.51 10.44
N VAL A 177 17.59 16.18 9.17
CA VAL A 177 18.90 16.10 8.53
C VAL A 177 19.19 17.41 7.80
N GLU A 178 20.29 18.06 8.17
CA GLU A 178 20.83 19.22 7.45
C GLU A 178 22.33 18.97 7.20
N ALA A 179 22.74 19.07 5.93
CA ALA A 179 24.09 18.76 5.48
C ALA A 179 24.88 19.99 5.05
N ASN A 180 24.22 21.14 4.87
CA ASN A 180 24.84 22.39 4.48
C ASN A 180 25.51 23.07 5.68
N LEU A 181 26.84 23.18 5.62
CA LEU A 181 27.64 23.74 6.71
C LEU A 181 27.30 25.20 7.01
N LEU A 182 26.97 26.01 6.01
CA LEU A 182 26.63 27.42 6.21
C LEU A 182 25.29 27.55 6.93
N THR A 183 24.28 26.78 6.53
CA THR A 183 22.98 26.71 7.23
C THR A 183 23.16 26.24 8.68
N LEU A 184 23.96 25.20 8.91
CA LEU A 184 24.26 24.71 10.26
C LEU A 184 24.95 25.78 11.12
N ASN A 185 25.84 26.56 10.51
CA ASN A 185 26.57 27.62 11.21
C ASN A 185 25.70 28.83 11.59
N GLU A 186 24.52 28.99 10.99
CA GLU A 186 23.55 30.01 11.42
C GLU A 186 23.12 29.80 12.88
N THR A 187 23.11 28.55 13.36
CA THR A 187 22.81 28.23 14.76
C THR A 187 24.08 27.98 15.58
N ALA A 188 25.09 27.31 15.01
CA ALA A 188 26.32 26.97 15.73
C ALA A 188 27.21 28.19 16.03
N LYS A 189 27.11 29.26 15.21
CA LYS A 189 27.82 30.54 15.37
C LYS A 189 29.35 30.38 15.58
N LEU A 190 29.96 29.49 14.82
CA LEU A 190 31.42 29.28 14.84
C LEU A 190 32.06 30.35 13.92
N PRO A 191 32.82 31.32 14.46
CA PRO A 191 33.24 32.52 13.72
C PRO A 191 34.30 32.24 12.65
N TYR A 192 34.98 31.09 12.71
CA TYR A 192 36.04 30.72 11.79
C TYR A 192 35.55 29.95 10.54
N ILE A 193 34.28 29.53 10.50
CA ILE A 193 33.76 28.74 9.37
C ILE A 193 33.71 29.58 8.09
N ASP A 194 33.26 30.83 8.17
CA ASP A 194 33.16 31.71 7.00
C ASP A 194 34.53 31.92 6.35
N GLU A 195 35.56 32.15 7.17
CA GLU A 195 36.94 32.29 6.71
C GLU A 195 37.46 31.01 6.05
N LEU A 196 37.21 29.84 6.66
CA LEU A 196 37.63 28.55 6.08
C LEU A 196 36.94 28.29 4.74
N VAL A 197 35.66 28.63 4.61
CA VAL A 197 34.92 28.51 3.34
C VAL A 197 35.51 29.47 2.30
N GLU A 198 35.74 30.74 2.64
CA GLU A 198 36.38 31.71 1.75
C GLU A 198 37.76 31.23 1.26
N ARG A 199 38.60 30.71 2.18
CA ARG A 199 39.90 30.12 1.83
C ARG A 199 39.76 28.96 0.84
N LYS A 200 38.77 28.08 1.03
CA LYS A 200 38.50 26.96 0.11
C LYS A 200 38.01 27.44 -1.26
N LEU A 201 37.20 28.49 -1.31
CA LEU A 201 36.66 29.06 -2.56
C LEU A 201 37.70 29.86 -3.34
N ALA A 202 38.68 30.47 -2.67
CA ALA A 202 39.75 31.26 -3.29
C ALA A 202 40.77 30.43 -4.10
N GLY A 203 40.66 29.10 -4.09
CA GLY A 203 41.44 28.20 -4.94
C GLY A 203 42.61 27.49 -4.21
N PRO A 204 43.38 26.64 -4.93
CA PRO A 204 44.37 25.74 -4.35
C PRO A 204 45.48 26.44 -3.56
N GLU A 205 45.82 27.67 -3.92
CA GLU A 205 46.90 28.46 -3.31
C GLU A 205 46.57 28.91 -1.88
N LYS A 206 45.29 29.06 -1.52
CA LYS A 206 44.83 29.42 -0.16
C LYS A 206 44.20 28.25 0.61
N GLY A 207 44.28 27.04 0.05
CA GLY A 207 43.70 25.83 0.63
C GLY A 207 44.49 25.22 1.80
N TRP A 208 45.57 25.86 2.24
CA TRP A 208 46.49 25.37 3.28
C TRP A 208 46.38 26.21 4.56
N LEU A 209 46.64 25.59 5.71
CA LEU A 209 46.64 26.21 7.02
C LEU A 209 48.05 26.25 7.63
N ASP A 210 48.31 27.23 8.49
CA ASP A 210 49.55 27.26 9.25
C ASP A 210 49.52 26.15 10.33
N SER A 211 50.66 25.52 10.53
CA SER A 211 50.94 24.63 11.66
C SER A 211 50.51 25.21 13.02
N ALA A 212 50.61 26.54 13.22
CA ALA A 212 50.19 27.20 14.46
C ALA A 212 48.67 27.15 14.71
N ASP A 213 47.85 27.00 13.67
CA ASP A 213 46.39 26.94 13.79
C ASP A 213 45.89 25.54 14.21
N VAL A 214 46.73 24.50 14.08
CA VAL A 214 46.35 23.10 14.32
C VAL A 214 45.93 22.85 15.77
N GLU A 215 46.59 23.47 16.74
CA GLU A 215 46.21 23.33 18.16
C GLU A 215 44.84 23.93 18.48
N PHE A 216 44.45 24.99 17.77
CA PHE A 216 43.14 25.59 17.91
C PHE A 216 42.06 24.64 17.35
N TYR A 217 42.27 24.13 16.13
CA TYR A 217 41.30 23.22 15.50
C TYR A 217 41.18 21.88 16.23
N GLN A 218 42.26 21.39 16.85
CA GLN A 218 42.22 20.18 17.70
C GLN A 218 41.29 20.39 18.89
N ARG A 219 41.37 21.54 19.58
CA ARG A 219 40.47 21.88 20.69
C ARG A 219 39.01 21.98 20.24
N GLU A 220 38.75 22.61 19.09
CA GLU A 220 37.39 22.71 18.55
C GLU A 220 36.82 21.37 18.10
N PHE A 221 37.66 20.51 17.51
CA PHE A 221 37.27 19.14 17.16
C PHE A 221 36.85 18.35 18.40
N GLU A 222 37.68 18.34 19.44
CA GLU A 222 37.38 17.65 20.70
C GLU A 222 36.12 18.20 21.37
N ARG A 223 35.95 19.53 21.37
CA ARG A 223 34.75 20.19 21.92
C ARG A 223 33.48 19.75 21.19
N LEU A 224 33.48 19.74 19.85
CA LEU A 224 32.31 19.37 19.06
C LEU A 224 32.03 17.86 19.08
N VAL A 225 33.06 17.02 19.21
CA VAL A 225 32.89 15.58 19.46
C VAL A 225 32.17 15.36 20.79
N ALA A 226 32.64 15.99 21.86
CA ALA A 226 32.00 15.89 23.18
C ALA A 226 30.56 16.45 23.17
N GLU A 227 30.32 17.52 22.42
CA GLU A 227 28.97 18.07 22.22
C GLU A 227 28.06 17.06 21.52
N LEU A 228 28.51 16.44 20.42
CA LEU A 228 27.74 15.40 19.71
C LEU A 228 27.44 14.18 20.60
N GLU A 229 28.41 13.73 21.39
CA GLU A 229 28.22 12.65 22.36
C GLU A 229 27.17 13.02 23.42
N THR A 230 27.22 14.25 23.92
CA THR A 230 26.26 14.76 24.91
C THR A 230 24.85 14.81 24.34
N VAL A 231 24.66 15.44 23.16
CA VAL A 231 23.31 15.52 22.56
C VAL A 231 22.80 14.15 22.11
N MET A 232 23.67 13.22 21.73
CA MET A 232 23.29 11.83 21.48
C MET A 232 22.76 11.18 22.77
N ALA A 233 23.40 11.43 23.91
CA ALA A 233 23.00 10.90 25.22
C ALA A 233 21.63 11.45 25.66
N GLU A 234 21.32 12.70 25.32
CA GLU A 234 20.10 13.43 25.71
C GLU A 234 18.95 13.32 24.69
N SER A 235 19.22 12.85 23.46
CA SER A 235 18.24 12.83 22.36
C SER A 235 17.02 11.97 22.67
N THR A 236 15.84 12.46 22.28
CA THR A 236 14.56 11.72 22.34
C THR A 236 14.31 10.81 21.13
N LEU A 237 15.24 10.76 20.19
CA LEU A 237 15.15 9.87 19.02
C LEU A 237 15.16 8.39 19.44
N PRO A 238 14.44 7.52 18.72
CA PRO A 238 14.35 6.10 19.07
C PRO A 238 15.71 5.40 18.92
N GLU A 239 15.87 4.27 19.61
CA GLU A 239 17.06 3.40 19.48
C GLU A 239 16.98 2.48 18.26
N GLN A 240 15.77 2.16 17.79
CA GLN A 240 15.54 1.28 16.64
C GLN A 240 14.66 1.98 15.61
N ALA A 241 14.93 1.70 14.33
CA ALA A 241 14.10 2.18 13.23
C ALA A 241 12.75 1.43 13.21
N SER A 242 11.66 2.16 13.04
CA SER A 242 10.29 1.63 12.89
C SER A 242 9.80 1.61 11.45
N GLY A 243 10.54 2.20 10.51
CA GLY A 243 10.15 2.33 9.10
C GLY A 243 10.16 1.04 8.28
N LYS A 244 10.56 -0.11 8.85
CA LYS A 244 10.77 -1.37 8.10
C LYS A 244 9.53 -1.84 7.33
N ASP A 245 8.36 -1.84 7.96
CA ASP A 245 7.14 -2.34 7.33
C ASP A 245 6.69 -1.43 6.17
N ALA A 246 6.84 -0.12 6.34
CA ALA A 246 6.53 0.86 5.30
C ALA A 246 7.53 0.78 4.12
N LEU A 247 8.84 0.66 4.40
CA LEU A 247 9.85 0.42 3.37
C LEU A 247 9.60 -0.90 2.63
N ASN A 248 9.20 -1.95 3.34
CA ASN A 248 8.89 -3.24 2.74
C ASN A 248 7.64 -3.16 1.84
N ASP A 249 6.57 -2.50 2.28
CA ASP A 249 5.39 -2.25 1.44
C ASP A 249 5.76 -1.49 0.16
N LEU A 250 6.53 -0.41 0.29
CA LEU A 250 7.00 0.37 -0.85
C LEU A 250 7.86 -0.49 -1.79
N LEU A 251 8.80 -1.27 -1.26
CA LEU A 251 9.65 -2.15 -2.05
C LEU A 251 8.86 -3.22 -2.82
N VAL A 252 7.84 -3.81 -2.20
CA VAL A 252 6.93 -4.79 -2.84
C VAL A 252 6.06 -4.12 -3.90
N ARG A 253 5.64 -2.87 -3.72
CA ARG A 253 4.97 -2.12 -4.79
C ARG A 253 5.91 -1.84 -5.93
N LEU A 254 7.13 -1.38 -5.64
CA LEU A 254 8.19 -1.13 -6.63
C LEU A 254 8.55 -2.40 -7.41
N SER A 255 8.45 -3.59 -6.83
CA SER A 255 8.71 -4.85 -7.54
C SER A 255 7.76 -5.11 -8.71
N LYS A 256 6.56 -4.51 -8.69
CA LYS A 256 5.62 -4.55 -9.82
C LYS A 256 6.04 -3.63 -10.97
N TYR A 257 6.84 -2.59 -10.70
CA TYR A 257 7.42 -1.71 -11.74
C TYR A 257 8.61 -2.39 -12.43
N ARG A 258 9.31 -3.29 -11.72
CA ARG A 258 10.50 -4.01 -12.20
C ARG A 258 10.22 -5.09 -13.25
N SER A 259 8.96 -5.45 -13.50
CA SER A 259 8.58 -6.49 -14.47
C SER A 259 8.44 -5.98 -15.91
N GLY A 260 8.97 -4.78 -16.23
CA GLY A 260 9.01 -4.25 -17.60
C GLY A 260 7.65 -3.81 -18.17
N THR A 261 6.61 -3.74 -17.33
CA THR A 261 5.31 -3.19 -17.73
C THR A 261 5.27 -1.72 -17.31
N PRO A 262 5.13 -0.73 -18.22
CA PRO A 262 5.00 0.66 -17.81
C PRO A 262 3.82 0.80 -16.86
N TRP A 263 4.07 1.28 -15.63
CA TRP A 263 3.01 1.49 -14.65
C TRP A 263 2.21 2.71 -15.06
N ASN A 264 1.13 2.50 -15.80
CA ASN A 264 0.08 3.51 -15.83
C ASN A 264 -0.59 3.49 -14.45
N PRO A 265 -0.95 4.65 -13.87
CA PRO A 265 -1.83 4.64 -12.72
C PRO A 265 -3.10 3.87 -13.10
N PRO A 266 -3.64 3.01 -12.22
CA PRO A 266 -4.83 2.26 -12.52
C PRO A 266 -6.01 3.21 -12.75
N PHE A 267 -6.78 2.98 -13.81
CA PHE A 267 -8.00 3.74 -14.09
C PHE A 267 -9.11 3.43 -13.09
N LEU A 268 -9.04 2.28 -12.41
CA LEU A 268 -9.99 1.84 -11.39
C LEU A 268 -9.24 1.61 -10.08
N THR A 269 -9.69 2.24 -9.00
CA THR A 269 -9.09 2.07 -7.68
C THR A 269 -10.08 1.59 -6.66
N LEU A 270 -9.76 0.49 -5.98
CA LEU A 270 -10.57 -0.05 -4.91
C LEU A 270 -10.23 0.63 -3.59
N ASN A 271 -11.24 1.13 -2.89
CA ASN A 271 -11.06 1.66 -1.55
C ASN A 271 -10.65 0.54 -0.57
N LYS A 272 -9.81 0.89 0.39
CA LYS A 272 -9.24 -0.09 1.34
C LYS A 272 -10.27 -0.74 2.26
N TYR A 273 -11.33 -0.01 2.62
CA TYR A 273 -12.24 -0.40 3.69
C TYR A 273 -13.66 -0.67 3.18
N HIS A 274 -14.28 -1.71 3.74
CA HIS A 274 -15.71 -1.98 3.59
C HIS A 274 -16.56 -0.96 4.34
N LEU A 275 -16.13 -0.58 5.55
CA LEU A 275 -16.86 0.34 6.43
C LEU A 275 -15.99 1.53 6.85
N SER A 276 -16.63 2.71 6.99
CA SER A 276 -16.04 3.85 7.69
C SER A 276 -15.84 3.52 9.17
N LYS A 277 -14.99 4.28 9.88
CA LYS A 277 -14.80 4.09 11.33
C LYS A 277 -16.13 4.09 12.08
N PHE A 278 -16.99 5.03 11.72
CA PHE A 278 -18.29 5.21 12.34
C PHE A 278 -19.22 4.03 12.10
N ASN A 279 -19.33 3.56 10.85
CA ASN A 279 -20.19 2.43 10.52
C ASN A 279 -19.65 1.10 11.08
N ALA A 280 -18.33 0.91 11.09
CA ALA A 280 -17.70 -0.25 11.70
C ALA A 280 -17.98 -0.32 13.21
N ARG A 281 -17.92 0.81 13.93
CA ARG A 281 -18.32 0.86 15.35
C ARG A 281 -19.77 0.44 15.56
N LYS A 282 -20.69 0.92 14.72
CA LYS A 282 -22.10 0.51 14.78
C LYS A 282 -22.27 -0.98 14.53
N GLU A 283 -21.55 -1.52 13.56
CA GLU A 283 -21.61 -2.95 13.22
C GLU A 283 -21.07 -3.83 14.34
N VAL A 284 -19.95 -3.45 14.95
CA VAL A 284 -19.40 -4.17 16.12
C VAL A 284 -20.43 -4.20 17.26
N ILE A 285 -21.03 -3.06 17.60
CA ILE A 285 -22.06 -2.99 18.65
C ILE A 285 -23.26 -3.88 18.29
N ARG A 286 -23.72 -3.86 17.03
CA ARG A 286 -24.82 -4.71 16.55
C ARG A 286 -24.51 -6.19 16.76
N LEU A 287 -23.33 -6.65 16.36
CA LEU A 287 -22.90 -8.04 16.46
C LEU A 287 -22.72 -8.50 17.91
N LEU A 288 -22.16 -7.65 18.77
CA LEU A 288 -22.02 -7.93 20.20
C LEU A 288 -23.38 -8.03 20.88
N THR A 289 -24.30 -7.12 20.57
CA THR A 289 -25.66 -7.15 21.11
C THR A 289 -26.40 -8.40 20.66
N ALA A 290 -26.26 -8.80 19.39
CA ALA A 290 -26.87 -10.00 18.83
C ALA A 290 -26.37 -11.31 19.48
N THR A 291 -25.20 -11.29 20.12
CA THR A 291 -24.64 -12.41 20.87
C THR A 291 -24.93 -12.32 22.38
N GLY A 292 -25.82 -11.43 22.80
CA GLY A 292 -26.26 -11.28 24.19
C GLY A 292 -25.34 -10.43 25.06
N ASN A 293 -24.32 -9.77 24.48
CA ASN A 293 -23.49 -8.83 25.23
C ASN A 293 -24.23 -7.51 25.43
N THR A 294 -24.14 -6.95 26.64
CA THR A 294 -24.73 -5.65 26.99
C THR A 294 -23.65 -4.58 27.06
N GLU A 295 -24.01 -3.32 26.79
CA GLU A 295 -23.07 -2.20 26.87
C GLU A 295 -22.57 -2.02 28.31
N PRO A 296 -21.25 -2.06 28.54
CA PRO A 296 -20.69 -1.80 29.86
C PRO A 296 -20.93 -0.35 30.31
N SER A 297 -21.00 -0.10 31.62
CA SER A 297 -21.18 1.24 32.17
C SER A 297 -20.08 2.24 31.76
N SER A 298 -18.87 1.76 31.47
CA SER A 298 -17.75 2.54 30.94
C SER A 298 -17.86 2.85 29.44
N GLY A 299 -18.89 2.33 28.77
CA GLY A 299 -19.03 2.31 27.31
C GLY A 299 -18.05 1.36 26.63
N TRP A 300 -18.27 1.10 25.36
CA TRP A 300 -17.48 0.14 24.56
C TRP A 300 -16.01 0.52 24.33
N LYS A 301 -15.57 1.75 24.64
CA LYS A 301 -14.22 2.24 24.27
C LYS A 301 -13.06 1.57 25.03
N SER A 302 -13.30 1.06 26.23
CA SER A 302 -12.27 0.53 27.13
C SER A 302 -12.46 -0.95 27.46
N VAL A 303 -13.15 -1.68 26.57
CA VAL A 303 -13.67 -3.02 26.86
C VAL A 303 -12.89 -4.07 26.08
N GLN A 304 -12.50 -5.12 26.78
CA GLN A 304 -12.11 -6.39 26.18
C GLN A 304 -13.35 -7.29 26.11
N VAL A 305 -13.60 -7.86 24.93
CA VAL A 305 -14.74 -8.75 24.69
C VAL A 305 -14.28 -10.20 24.84
N ASN A 306 -15.01 -10.97 25.65
CA ASN A 306 -14.77 -12.40 25.86
C ASN A 306 -15.87 -13.24 25.21
N TRP A 307 -15.48 -14.17 24.36
CA TRP A 307 -16.39 -15.12 23.70
C TRP A 307 -16.41 -16.45 24.49
N LYS A 308 -17.60 -16.90 24.91
CA LYS A 308 -17.73 -18.14 25.70
C LYS A 308 -17.86 -19.42 24.86
N ASP A 309 -18.23 -19.32 23.58
CA ASP A 309 -18.70 -20.49 22.80
C ASP A 309 -17.73 -21.05 21.74
N THR A 310 -16.55 -20.45 21.56
CA THR A 310 -15.42 -21.00 20.79
C THR A 310 -14.15 -20.34 21.32
N ASP A 311 -13.11 -21.12 21.66
CA ASP A 311 -11.77 -20.70 22.14
C ASP A 311 -11.71 -19.27 22.70
N THR A 312 -11.62 -19.11 24.03
CA THR A 312 -11.59 -17.79 24.68
C THR A 312 -10.50 -16.90 24.08
N ILE A 313 -10.91 -15.98 23.21
CA ILE A 313 -10.05 -14.98 22.58
C ILE A 313 -10.45 -13.63 23.17
N VAL A 314 -9.47 -12.98 23.78
CA VAL A 314 -9.58 -11.65 24.36
C VAL A 314 -9.17 -10.64 23.29
N GLN A 315 -10.11 -9.84 22.80
CA GLN A 315 -9.85 -8.77 21.83
C GLN A 315 -10.42 -7.44 22.35
N SER A 316 -9.70 -6.35 22.08
CA SER A 316 -10.16 -5.00 22.36
C SER A 316 -11.26 -4.55 21.37
N PHE A 317 -12.12 -3.64 21.80
CA PHE A 317 -13.14 -3.08 20.93
C PHE A 317 -12.58 -2.40 19.67
N GLU A 318 -11.41 -1.76 19.76
CA GLU A 318 -10.82 -1.09 18.58
C GLU A 318 -10.25 -2.10 17.57
N GLU A 319 -9.75 -3.25 18.02
CA GLU A 319 -9.37 -4.36 17.12
C GLU A 319 -10.59 -4.91 16.37
N LEU A 320 -11.72 -5.11 17.07
CA LEU A 320 -12.97 -5.53 16.44
C LEU A 320 -13.48 -4.48 15.42
N VAL A 321 -13.35 -3.20 15.75
CA VAL A 321 -13.68 -2.10 14.82
C VAL A 321 -12.79 -2.16 13.59
N GLN A 322 -11.49 -2.40 13.75
CA GLN A 322 -10.57 -2.50 12.62
C GLN A 322 -10.87 -3.73 11.75
N GLU A 323 -11.20 -4.87 12.36
CA GLU A 323 -11.65 -6.07 11.63
C GLU A 323 -12.94 -5.80 10.84
N ALA A 324 -13.94 -5.17 11.46
CA ALA A 324 -15.18 -4.77 10.78
C ALA A 324 -14.95 -3.76 9.65
N ARG A 325 -13.99 -2.85 9.78
CA ARG A 325 -13.62 -1.93 8.69
C ARG A 325 -13.06 -2.67 7.48
N LEU A 326 -12.25 -3.69 7.71
CA LEU A 326 -11.57 -4.45 6.66
C LEU A 326 -12.49 -5.47 5.99
N ASN A 327 -13.40 -6.08 6.75
CA ASN A 327 -14.21 -7.21 6.26
C ASN A 327 -15.70 -6.87 6.07
N GLY A 328 -16.16 -5.72 6.57
CA GLY A 328 -17.58 -5.34 6.56
C GLY A 328 -18.40 -5.97 7.69
N THR A 329 -17.82 -6.93 8.39
CA THR A 329 -18.38 -7.65 9.54
C THR A 329 -17.22 -8.18 10.39
N ILE A 330 -17.50 -8.93 11.44
CA ILE A 330 -16.49 -9.65 12.21
C ILE A 330 -16.70 -11.15 11.93
N PRO A 331 -15.94 -11.75 10.99
CA PRO A 331 -16.19 -13.10 10.48
C PRO A 331 -16.50 -14.15 11.54
N ARG A 332 -15.72 -14.19 12.64
CA ARG A 332 -15.93 -15.16 13.71
C ARG A 332 -17.29 -15.04 14.40
N ILE A 333 -17.69 -13.81 14.72
CA ILE A 333 -18.97 -13.53 15.38
C ILE A 333 -20.12 -13.78 14.42
N GLN A 334 -19.99 -13.28 13.20
CA GLN A 334 -21.02 -13.41 12.18
C GLN A 334 -21.21 -14.86 11.75
N ASP A 335 -20.14 -15.67 11.67
CA ASP A 335 -20.24 -17.11 11.40
C ASP A 335 -21.01 -17.84 12.50
N HIS A 336 -20.82 -17.47 13.77
CA HIS A 336 -21.60 -18.04 14.86
C HIS A 336 -23.09 -17.66 14.74
N LEU A 337 -23.39 -16.41 14.42
CA LEU A 337 -24.77 -15.94 14.19
C LEU A 337 -25.41 -16.52 12.91
N ASP A 338 -24.62 -16.81 11.88
CA ASP A 338 -25.14 -17.40 10.64
C ASP A 338 -25.48 -18.90 10.85
N LYS A 339 -24.75 -19.60 11.74
CA LYS A 339 -24.98 -21.03 12.06
C LYS A 339 -26.36 -21.33 12.65
N ILE A 340 -26.99 -20.37 13.31
CA ILE A 340 -28.34 -20.54 13.87
C ILE A 340 -29.44 -20.36 12.81
N ASP A 341 -29.12 -19.91 11.59
CA ASP A 341 -30.12 -19.73 10.54
C ASP A 341 -30.62 -21.08 10.01
N SER A 342 -31.94 -21.26 9.96
CA SER A 342 -32.54 -22.54 9.53
C SER A 342 -32.28 -22.91 8.06
N VAL A 343 -31.93 -21.95 7.20
CA VAL A 343 -31.69 -22.18 5.77
C VAL A 343 -30.19 -22.20 5.46
N PHE A 344 -29.45 -21.25 6.03
CA PHE A 344 -28.04 -21.01 5.71
C PHE A 344 -27.07 -21.46 6.80
N GLY A 345 -27.56 -21.87 7.97
CA GLY A 345 -26.74 -22.24 9.13
C GLY A 345 -26.30 -23.70 9.16
N HIS A 346 -27.04 -24.60 8.49
CA HIS A 346 -26.71 -26.03 8.44
C HIS A 346 -25.76 -26.36 7.28
N GLY A 347 -24.57 -26.83 7.64
CA GLY A 347 -23.54 -27.40 6.77
C GLY A 347 -22.13 -27.01 7.22
N ILE A 348 -21.12 -27.71 6.74
CA ILE A 348 -19.75 -27.54 7.24
C ILE A 348 -18.83 -27.14 6.09
N SER A 349 -18.15 -25.99 6.24
CA SER A 349 -17.07 -25.64 5.33
C SER A 349 -15.77 -26.25 5.85
N TYR A 350 -15.19 -27.14 5.04
CA TYR A 350 -13.88 -27.73 5.30
C TYR A 350 -12.95 -27.42 4.13
N SER A 351 -11.73 -27.01 4.46
CA SER A 351 -10.63 -26.79 3.52
C SER A 351 -9.94 -28.11 3.15
N SER A 352 -9.20 -28.07 2.04
CA SER A 352 -8.59 -29.21 1.35
C SER A 352 -8.13 -30.36 2.25
N THR A 353 -8.63 -31.56 1.97
CA THR A 353 -8.06 -32.80 2.51
C THR A 353 -7.03 -33.29 1.48
N PRO A 354 -5.73 -32.98 1.60
CA PRO A 354 -4.74 -33.38 0.60
C PRO A 354 -4.59 -34.91 0.50
N ASN A 355 -5.11 -35.62 1.50
CA ASN A 355 -5.09 -37.07 1.56
C ASN A 355 -6.26 -37.67 0.77
N PHE A 356 -5.94 -38.40 -0.30
CA PHE A 356 -6.89 -39.18 -1.10
C PHE A 356 -7.67 -40.22 -0.28
N GLN A 357 -7.21 -40.63 0.90
CA GLN A 357 -7.92 -41.60 1.73
C GLN A 357 -9.04 -40.98 2.58
N LEU A 358 -9.04 -39.66 2.74
CA LEU A 358 -10.06 -38.99 3.55
C LEU A 358 -11.30 -38.72 2.70
N LYS A 359 -12.44 -39.26 3.15
CA LYS A 359 -13.76 -39.04 2.57
C LYS A 359 -14.50 -38.02 3.40
N GLN A 360 -15.07 -37.03 2.75
CA GLN A 360 -15.90 -36.03 3.38
C GLN A 360 -17.34 -36.19 2.94
N LYS A 361 -18.24 -36.31 3.91
CA LYS A 361 -19.69 -36.34 3.69
C LYS A 361 -20.28 -34.98 4.04
N SER A 362 -21.14 -34.47 3.18
CA SER A 362 -21.97 -33.30 3.44
C SER A 362 -23.43 -33.68 3.20
N SER A 363 -24.30 -33.30 4.13
CA SER A 363 -25.74 -33.47 4.01
C SER A 363 -26.46 -32.12 4.09
N PHE A 364 -27.43 -31.90 3.22
CA PHE A 364 -28.30 -30.72 3.24
C PHE A 364 -29.63 -31.06 2.57
N ALA A 365 -30.75 -30.69 3.21
CA ALA A 365 -32.10 -30.91 2.67
C ALA A 365 -32.34 -32.33 2.12
N GLY A 366 -31.98 -33.35 2.91
CA GLY A 366 -32.12 -34.77 2.53
C GLY A 366 -31.15 -35.27 1.45
N ARG A 367 -30.26 -34.42 0.94
CA ARG A 367 -29.25 -34.79 -0.05
C ARG A 367 -27.93 -35.05 0.64
N GLU A 368 -27.31 -36.19 0.33
CA GLU A 368 -25.97 -36.53 0.79
C GLU A 368 -24.99 -36.55 -0.38
N HIS A 369 -23.86 -35.89 -0.19
CA HIS A 369 -22.74 -35.91 -1.13
C HIS A 369 -21.48 -36.36 -0.40
N GLU A 370 -20.84 -37.42 -0.90
CA GLU A 370 -19.51 -37.84 -0.46
C GLU A 370 -18.49 -37.43 -1.53
N VAL A 371 -17.43 -36.76 -1.09
CA VAL A 371 -16.29 -36.41 -1.94
C VAL A 371 -15.00 -36.96 -1.33
N GLN A 372 -14.09 -37.41 -2.19
CA GLN A 372 -12.79 -37.95 -1.80
C GLN A 372 -11.70 -36.93 -2.16
N GLY A 373 -10.70 -36.78 -1.29
CA GLY A 373 -9.63 -35.80 -1.45
C GLY A 373 -8.80 -35.97 -2.73
N PRO A 374 -8.14 -34.89 -3.23
CA PRO A 374 -8.18 -33.52 -2.71
C PRO A 374 -9.47 -32.79 -3.07
N CYS A 375 -10.21 -32.34 -2.06
CA CYS A 375 -11.51 -31.68 -2.23
C CYS A 375 -11.71 -30.57 -1.19
N ARG A 376 -12.54 -29.57 -1.52
CA ARG A 376 -13.02 -28.53 -0.60
C ARG A 376 -14.54 -28.60 -0.58
N SER A 377 -15.15 -28.46 0.60
CA SER A 377 -16.59 -28.27 0.72
C SER A 377 -16.87 -26.87 1.27
N ALA A 378 -17.69 -26.12 0.56
CA ALA A 378 -18.12 -24.79 0.94
C ALA A 378 -19.51 -24.53 0.36
N PHE A 379 -20.19 -23.54 0.94
CA PHE A 379 -21.48 -23.12 0.43
C PHE A 379 -21.30 -22.23 -0.79
N SER A 380 -22.11 -22.49 -1.83
CA SER A 380 -22.05 -21.75 -3.09
C SER A 380 -22.25 -20.25 -2.88
N GLU A 381 -23.11 -19.81 -1.96
CA GLU A 381 -23.33 -18.39 -1.71
C GLU A 381 -22.08 -17.71 -1.15
N ARG A 382 -21.35 -18.37 -0.24
CA ARG A 382 -20.11 -17.84 0.33
C ARG A 382 -19.02 -17.76 -0.74
N ASP A 383 -18.84 -18.82 -1.53
CA ASP A 383 -17.86 -18.83 -2.62
C ASP A 383 -18.17 -17.80 -3.70
N LEU A 384 -19.45 -17.64 -4.06
CA LEU A 384 -19.86 -16.61 -5.02
C LEU A 384 -19.63 -15.19 -4.48
N VAL A 385 -19.75 -14.94 -3.17
CA VAL A 385 -19.34 -13.66 -2.58
C VAL A 385 -17.83 -13.45 -2.71
N GLU A 386 -17.01 -14.46 -2.44
CA GLU A 386 -15.56 -14.35 -2.63
C GLU A 386 -15.20 -14.10 -4.09
N ASP A 387 -15.84 -14.80 -5.04
CA ASP A 387 -15.65 -14.59 -6.48
C ASP A 387 -16.01 -13.16 -6.88
N ILE A 388 -17.17 -12.66 -6.43
CA ILE A 388 -17.59 -11.27 -6.70
C ILE A 388 -16.55 -10.27 -6.17
N LEU A 389 -16.09 -10.42 -4.93
CA LEU A 389 -15.12 -9.51 -4.32
C LEU A 389 -13.75 -9.62 -5.01
N TYR A 390 -13.30 -10.83 -5.31
CA TYR A 390 -12.04 -11.11 -5.98
C TYR A 390 -12.01 -10.54 -7.41
N TYR A 391 -13.07 -10.74 -8.20
CA TYR A 391 -13.16 -10.22 -9.56
C TYR A 391 -13.17 -8.69 -9.58
N ARG A 392 -13.78 -8.03 -8.58
CA ARG A 392 -13.70 -6.57 -8.42
C ARG A 392 -12.27 -6.11 -8.17
N ILE A 393 -11.55 -6.77 -7.27
CA ILE A 393 -10.13 -6.48 -6.99
C ILE A 393 -9.31 -6.63 -8.27
N LYS A 394 -9.45 -7.77 -8.97
CA LYS A 394 -8.67 -8.05 -10.17
C LYS A 394 -8.98 -7.10 -11.32
N ALA A 395 -10.24 -6.71 -11.51
CA ALA A 395 -10.61 -5.68 -12.48
C ALA A 395 -9.96 -4.33 -12.15
N CYS A 396 -9.82 -3.96 -10.87
CA CYS A 396 -9.14 -2.73 -10.48
C CYS A 396 -7.64 -2.82 -10.69
N GLU A 397 -6.99 -3.88 -10.18
CA GLU A 397 -5.55 -4.11 -10.28
C GLU A 397 -5.08 -4.11 -11.74
N LEU A 398 -5.85 -4.74 -12.64
CA LEU A 398 -5.47 -4.89 -14.03
C LEU A 398 -5.86 -3.69 -14.90
N SER A 399 -6.57 -2.71 -14.34
CA SER A 399 -6.99 -1.53 -15.08
C SER A 399 -5.83 -0.66 -15.53
N CYS A 400 -4.61 -0.83 -14.98
CA CYS A 400 -3.42 -0.11 -15.41
C CYS A 400 -2.78 -0.64 -16.71
N HIS A 401 -3.12 -1.87 -17.15
CA HIS A 401 -2.52 -2.42 -18.36
C HIS A 401 -3.00 -1.68 -19.61
N TYR A 402 -2.12 -1.52 -20.60
CA TYR A 402 -2.51 -1.01 -21.92
C TYR A 402 -3.51 -1.94 -22.62
N ASP A 403 -3.38 -3.25 -22.40
CA ASP A 403 -4.37 -4.22 -22.79
C ASP A 403 -5.41 -4.38 -21.68
N PHE A 404 -6.62 -3.87 -21.92
CA PHE A 404 -7.73 -3.99 -20.99
C PHE A 404 -8.44 -5.35 -21.05
N GLN A 405 -8.01 -6.29 -21.91
CA GLN A 405 -8.60 -7.63 -22.01
C GLN A 405 -8.70 -8.36 -20.65
N PRO A 406 -7.66 -8.34 -19.77
CA PRO A 406 -7.76 -8.96 -18.45
C PRO A 406 -8.80 -8.27 -17.57
N THR A 407 -8.82 -6.93 -17.55
CA THR A 407 -9.83 -6.14 -16.81
C THR A 407 -11.24 -6.49 -17.26
N CYS A 408 -11.49 -6.53 -18.57
CA CYS A 408 -12.78 -6.90 -19.14
C CYS A 408 -13.15 -8.36 -18.83
N ARG A 409 -12.18 -9.29 -18.78
CA ARG A 409 -12.41 -10.69 -18.40
C ARG A 409 -12.96 -10.80 -16.98
N TYR A 410 -12.31 -10.13 -16.03
CA TYR A 410 -12.78 -10.12 -14.63
C TYR A 410 -14.09 -9.37 -14.46
N TYR A 411 -14.31 -8.28 -15.20
CA TYR A 411 -15.60 -7.60 -15.21
C TYR A 411 -16.75 -8.50 -15.69
N ARG A 412 -16.53 -9.28 -16.76
CA ARG A 412 -17.52 -10.27 -17.21
C ARG A 412 -17.79 -11.30 -16.13
N ALA A 413 -16.74 -11.91 -15.56
CA ALA A 413 -16.88 -12.91 -14.50
C ALA A 413 -17.66 -12.36 -13.29
N TYR A 414 -17.40 -11.11 -12.91
CA TYR A 414 -18.15 -10.38 -11.88
C TYR A 414 -19.66 -10.28 -12.22
N LEU A 415 -20.02 -9.91 -13.45
CA LEU A 415 -21.42 -9.81 -13.86
C LEU A 415 -22.15 -11.15 -13.74
N PHE A 416 -21.51 -12.26 -14.12
CA PHE A 416 -22.09 -13.60 -13.96
C PHE A 416 -22.27 -13.97 -12.49
N ALA A 417 -21.23 -13.79 -11.68
CA ALA A 417 -21.28 -14.13 -10.26
C ALA A 417 -22.38 -13.35 -9.51
N CYS A 418 -22.62 -12.08 -9.88
CA CYS A 418 -23.70 -11.26 -9.32
C CYS A 418 -25.10 -11.84 -9.54
N LEU A 419 -25.34 -12.52 -10.67
CA LEU A 419 -26.63 -13.18 -10.94
C LEU A 419 -26.67 -14.55 -10.27
N SER A 420 -25.58 -15.31 -10.37
CA SER A 420 -25.47 -16.66 -9.80
C SER A 420 -25.74 -16.69 -8.30
N ILE A 421 -25.34 -15.66 -7.54
CA ILE A 421 -25.58 -15.63 -6.09
C ILE A 421 -27.06 -15.43 -5.74
N VAL A 422 -27.82 -14.69 -6.55
CA VAL A 422 -29.26 -14.51 -6.35
C VAL A 422 -29.99 -15.83 -6.65
N ASP A 423 -29.59 -16.52 -7.73
CA ASP A 423 -30.14 -17.83 -8.04
C ASP A 423 -29.75 -18.88 -6.99
N ALA A 424 -28.51 -18.88 -6.48
CA ALA A 424 -28.08 -19.75 -5.39
C ALA A 424 -28.91 -19.53 -4.12
N PHE A 425 -29.12 -18.27 -3.73
CA PHE A 425 -29.96 -17.90 -2.59
C PHE A 425 -31.39 -18.43 -2.71
N ILE A 426 -32.02 -18.29 -3.88
CA ILE A 426 -33.37 -18.81 -4.15
C ILE A 426 -33.37 -20.34 -4.11
N ASN A 427 -32.41 -20.98 -4.80
CA ASN A 427 -32.30 -22.43 -4.86
C ASN A 427 -32.18 -23.05 -3.47
N ARG A 428 -31.41 -22.45 -2.57
CA ARG A 428 -31.25 -22.99 -1.22
C ARG A 428 -32.57 -23.03 -0.45
N HIS A 429 -33.43 -22.03 -0.61
CA HIS A 429 -34.78 -22.05 -0.03
C HIS A 429 -35.66 -23.12 -0.66
N ILE A 430 -35.65 -23.24 -1.99
CA ILE A 430 -36.41 -24.26 -2.72
C ILE A 430 -36.06 -25.66 -2.22
N LEU A 431 -34.75 -25.95 -2.12
CA LEU A 431 -34.26 -27.25 -1.67
C LEU A 431 -34.77 -27.63 -0.29
N LEU A 432 -34.69 -26.69 0.66
CA LEU A 432 -35.16 -26.94 2.03
C LEU A 432 -36.68 -27.10 2.08
N ALA A 433 -37.43 -26.21 1.42
CA ALA A 433 -38.89 -26.25 1.42
C ALA A 433 -39.41 -27.55 0.76
N GLU A 434 -38.80 -27.99 -0.33
CA GLU A 434 -39.14 -29.26 -0.99
C GLU A 434 -38.85 -30.46 -0.07
N TYR A 435 -37.71 -30.46 0.63
CA TYR A 435 -37.38 -31.50 1.61
C TYR A 435 -38.35 -31.54 2.80
N GLU A 436 -38.84 -30.38 3.23
CA GLU A 436 -39.86 -30.24 4.27
C GLU A 436 -41.28 -30.60 3.77
N GLY A 437 -41.44 -30.94 2.49
CA GLY A 437 -42.71 -31.36 1.90
C GLY A 437 -43.65 -30.20 1.53
N PHE A 438 -43.15 -28.97 1.44
CA PHE A 438 -43.93 -27.81 1.03
C PHE A 438 -44.29 -27.91 -0.46
N SER A 439 -45.58 -27.71 -0.80
CA SER A 439 -46.03 -27.68 -2.19
C SER A 439 -47.27 -26.80 -2.36
N THR A 440 -47.20 -25.87 -3.31
CA THR A 440 -48.31 -25.04 -3.81
C THR A 440 -48.13 -24.85 -5.32
N PRO A 441 -49.18 -24.48 -6.08
CA PRO A 441 -49.03 -24.21 -7.53
C PRO A 441 -47.92 -23.20 -7.84
N GLU A 442 -47.82 -22.12 -7.07
CA GLU A 442 -46.79 -21.09 -7.22
C GLU A 442 -45.38 -21.62 -6.88
N PHE A 443 -45.27 -22.57 -5.94
CA PHE A 443 -44.00 -23.23 -5.62
C PHE A 443 -43.54 -24.15 -6.74
N GLU A 444 -44.44 -24.93 -7.34
CA GLU A 444 -44.12 -25.76 -8.51
C GLU A 444 -43.71 -24.90 -9.72
N GLU A 445 -44.35 -23.73 -9.90
CA GLU A 445 -43.93 -22.74 -10.89
C GLU A 445 -42.53 -22.18 -10.59
N LEU A 446 -42.25 -21.82 -9.33
CA LEU A 446 -40.94 -21.34 -8.90
C LEU A 446 -39.82 -22.34 -9.20
N LYS A 447 -40.06 -23.64 -8.98
CA LYS A 447 -39.09 -24.70 -9.27
C LYS A 447 -38.75 -24.81 -10.76
N SER A 448 -39.73 -24.63 -11.63
CA SER A 448 -39.59 -24.79 -13.09
C SER A 448 -39.18 -23.49 -13.81
N ALA A 449 -39.30 -22.34 -13.17
CA ALA A 449 -38.96 -21.06 -13.77
C ALA A 449 -37.45 -20.91 -14.05
N THR A 450 -37.11 -20.52 -15.29
CA THR A 450 -35.71 -20.37 -15.75
C THR A 450 -35.22 -18.93 -15.77
N LYS A 451 -36.12 -17.95 -15.90
CA LYS A 451 -35.76 -16.52 -15.90
C LYS A 451 -35.62 -16.02 -14.47
N THR A 452 -34.45 -15.48 -14.12
CA THR A 452 -34.15 -14.98 -12.76
C THR A 452 -35.17 -13.96 -12.23
N GLU A 453 -35.76 -13.11 -13.07
CA GLU A 453 -36.79 -12.16 -12.62
C GLU A 453 -38.11 -12.84 -12.24
N ASP A 454 -38.54 -13.83 -13.01
CA ASP A 454 -39.73 -14.60 -12.70
C ASP A 454 -39.49 -15.42 -11.43
N ARG A 455 -38.29 -15.99 -11.27
CA ARG A 455 -37.87 -16.68 -10.04
C ARG A 455 -37.91 -15.76 -8.82
N ILE A 456 -37.45 -14.51 -8.92
CA ILE A 456 -37.53 -13.56 -7.80
C ILE A 456 -38.99 -13.21 -7.47
N ARG A 457 -39.84 -12.96 -8.49
CA ARG A 457 -41.27 -12.69 -8.31
C ARG A 457 -41.99 -13.84 -7.63
N LEU A 458 -41.80 -15.06 -8.13
CA LEU A 458 -42.38 -16.27 -7.58
C LEU A 458 -41.84 -16.56 -6.17
N TRP A 459 -40.55 -16.32 -5.93
CA TRP A 459 -39.98 -16.46 -4.58
C TRP A 459 -40.67 -15.56 -3.56
N PHE A 460 -40.99 -14.31 -3.90
CA PHE A 460 -41.77 -13.46 -3.00
C PHE A 460 -43.21 -13.95 -2.80
N ALA A 461 -43.85 -14.46 -3.85
CA ALA A 461 -45.21 -14.99 -3.76
C ALA A 461 -45.29 -16.24 -2.87
N VAL A 462 -44.26 -17.09 -2.94
CA VAL A 462 -44.18 -18.36 -2.22
C VAL A 462 -43.69 -18.17 -0.79
N CYS A 463 -42.60 -17.41 -0.61
CA CYS A 463 -41.84 -17.41 0.64
C CYS A 463 -42.10 -16.19 1.53
N SER A 464 -42.79 -15.14 1.05
CA SER A 464 -43.03 -13.89 1.78
C SER A 464 -44.52 -13.56 1.93
N SER A 465 -44.93 -13.18 3.15
CA SER A 465 -46.28 -12.65 3.43
C SER A 465 -46.44 -11.17 3.05
N LYS A 466 -45.35 -10.48 2.67
CA LYS A 466 -45.33 -9.04 2.36
C LYS A 466 -45.66 -8.77 0.88
N ASN A 467 -46.37 -7.68 0.62
CA ASN A 467 -46.72 -7.24 -0.74
C ASN A 467 -45.45 -6.88 -1.55
N PRO A 468 -45.16 -7.60 -2.66
CA PRO A 468 -43.91 -7.44 -3.38
C PRO A 468 -43.89 -6.23 -4.32
N GLN A 469 -45.00 -5.51 -4.53
CA GLN A 469 -45.03 -4.36 -5.45
C GLN A 469 -44.09 -3.23 -5.04
N LYS A 470 -43.88 -3.01 -3.73
CA LYS A 470 -42.92 -2.00 -3.25
C LYS A 470 -41.48 -2.41 -3.56
N PHE A 471 -41.19 -3.71 -3.54
CA PHE A 471 -39.88 -4.25 -3.87
C PHE A 471 -39.53 -4.03 -5.34
N PHE A 472 -40.46 -4.28 -6.27
CA PHE A 472 -40.22 -4.07 -7.70
C PHE A 472 -40.12 -2.60 -8.15
N LYS A 473 -40.34 -1.66 -7.22
CA LYS A 473 -40.11 -0.22 -7.40
C LYS A 473 -38.86 0.27 -6.66
N SER A 474 -38.14 -0.63 -6.00
CA SER A 474 -36.96 -0.29 -5.19
C SER A 474 -35.72 0.01 -6.04
N LYS A 475 -34.77 0.72 -5.44
CA LYS A 475 -33.47 1.00 -6.07
C LYS A 475 -32.66 -0.28 -6.24
N GLU A 476 -32.78 -1.21 -5.30
CA GLU A 476 -32.17 -2.54 -5.30
C GLU A 476 -32.61 -3.34 -6.51
N TRP A 477 -33.92 -3.38 -6.78
CA TRP A 477 -34.47 -4.05 -7.95
C TRP A 477 -33.97 -3.42 -9.26
N CYS A 478 -34.01 -2.08 -9.36
CA CYS A 478 -33.53 -1.36 -10.53
C CYS A 478 -32.05 -1.65 -10.81
N HIS A 479 -31.18 -1.56 -9.79
CA HIS A 479 -29.75 -1.85 -9.94
C HIS A 479 -29.48 -3.33 -10.30
N PHE A 480 -30.29 -4.27 -9.79
CA PHE A 480 -30.20 -5.67 -10.20
C PHE A 480 -30.54 -5.87 -11.68
N GLN A 481 -31.61 -5.23 -12.14
CA GLN A 481 -32.01 -5.27 -13.56
C GLN A 481 -30.91 -4.71 -14.47
N GLU A 482 -30.27 -3.61 -14.07
CA GLU A 482 -29.13 -3.04 -14.80
C GLU A 482 -27.93 -4.00 -14.90
N LEU A 483 -27.55 -4.66 -13.79
CA LEU A 483 -26.48 -5.68 -13.79
C LEU A 483 -26.83 -6.84 -14.72
N ARG A 484 -28.08 -7.30 -14.69
CA ARG A 484 -28.58 -8.34 -15.59
C ARG A 484 -28.52 -7.89 -17.05
N THR A 485 -28.98 -6.69 -17.36
CA THR A 485 -28.93 -6.14 -18.71
C THR A 485 -27.48 -6.11 -19.21
N LYS A 486 -26.53 -5.67 -18.38
CA LYS A 486 -25.10 -5.71 -18.73
C LYS A 486 -24.55 -7.12 -18.93
N ARG A 487 -24.92 -8.08 -18.08
CA ARG A 487 -24.57 -9.49 -18.31
C ARG A 487 -25.11 -9.95 -19.66
N ASN A 488 -26.36 -9.63 -19.96
CA ASN A 488 -27.06 -10.03 -21.17
C ASN A 488 -26.43 -9.43 -22.44
N GLU A 489 -26.06 -8.14 -22.43
CA GLU A 489 -25.34 -7.47 -23.53
C GLU A 489 -24.02 -8.17 -23.88
N VAL A 490 -23.36 -8.80 -22.90
CA VAL A 490 -22.11 -9.54 -23.08
C VAL A 490 -22.35 -10.94 -23.69
N THR A 491 -23.51 -11.55 -23.44
CA THR A 491 -23.74 -12.98 -23.72
C THR A 491 -24.70 -13.29 -24.86
N HIS A 492 -25.69 -12.43 -25.12
CA HIS A 492 -26.75 -12.74 -26.06
C HIS A 492 -26.37 -12.38 -27.50
N ALA A 493 -26.65 -13.29 -28.43
CA ALA A 493 -26.35 -13.14 -29.85
C ALA A 493 -27.24 -12.14 -30.60
N VAL A 494 -28.37 -11.72 -30.00
CA VAL A 494 -29.35 -10.83 -30.67
C VAL A 494 -28.88 -9.37 -30.67
N GLU A 495 -28.24 -8.90 -29.59
CA GLU A 495 -27.58 -7.59 -29.52
C GLU A 495 -26.29 -7.68 -28.70
N PRO A 496 -25.25 -8.38 -29.19
CA PRO A 496 -23.98 -8.48 -28.48
C PRO A 496 -23.25 -7.14 -28.58
N ILE A 497 -23.18 -6.39 -27.48
CA ILE A 497 -22.36 -5.18 -27.38
C ILE A 497 -21.07 -5.53 -26.65
N GLY A 498 -19.97 -5.63 -27.41
CA GLY A 498 -18.64 -5.94 -26.89
C GLY A 498 -17.82 -4.73 -26.43
N ALA A 499 -18.42 -3.54 -26.36
CA ALA A 499 -17.71 -2.31 -25.98
C ALA A 499 -17.64 -2.17 -24.46
N TYR A 500 -16.43 -2.03 -23.93
CA TYR A 500 -16.19 -1.81 -22.50
C TYR A 500 -15.66 -0.40 -22.29
N SER A 501 -16.30 0.32 -21.37
CA SER A 501 -15.82 1.59 -20.87
C SER A 501 -15.39 1.38 -19.42
N LEU A 502 -14.14 1.71 -19.08
CA LEU A 502 -13.67 1.68 -17.68
C LEU A 502 -14.53 2.61 -16.81
N ARG A 503 -15.04 3.70 -17.39
CA ARG A 503 -15.99 4.58 -16.73
C ARG A 503 -17.30 3.85 -16.40
N ASP A 504 -17.82 3.03 -17.31
CA ASP A 504 -19.06 2.30 -17.02
C ASP A 504 -18.79 1.14 -16.06
N ILE A 505 -17.66 0.44 -16.23
CA ILE A 505 -17.24 -0.65 -15.37
C ILE A 505 -17.22 -0.21 -13.90
N HIS A 506 -16.65 0.96 -13.56
CA HIS A 506 -16.65 1.41 -12.16
C HIS A 506 -18.07 1.57 -11.58
N LEU A 507 -19.04 2.02 -12.39
CA LEU A 507 -20.43 2.18 -11.95
C LEU A 507 -21.04 0.81 -11.66
N TYR A 508 -20.89 -0.15 -12.56
CA TYR A 508 -21.48 -1.49 -12.41
C TYR A 508 -20.77 -2.32 -11.33
N LEU A 509 -19.46 -2.16 -11.12
CA LEU A 509 -18.73 -2.80 -10.01
C LEU A 509 -19.22 -2.32 -8.63
N ASN A 510 -19.75 -1.09 -8.54
CA ASN A 510 -20.33 -0.57 -7.30
C ASN A 510 -21.79 -0.99 -7.08
N LYS A 511 -22.51 -1.32 -8.16
CA LYS A 511 -23.92 -1.75 -8.06
C LYS A 511 -24.11 -3.05 -7.29
N VAL A 512 -23.08 -3.88 -7.07
CA VAL A 512 -23.16 -5.05 -6.17
C VAL A 512 -23.74 -4.69 -4.80
N ARG A 513 -23.39 -3.52 -4.26
CA ARG A 513 -23.79 -3.12 -2.90
C ARG A 513 -25.31 -3.01 -2.76
N THR A 514 -25.97 -2.49 -3.79
CA THR A 514 -27.41 -2.23 -3.80
C THR A 514 -28.16 -3.29 -4.61
N GLY A 515 -27.74 -3.56 -5.84
CA GLY A 515 -28.38 -4.48 -6.77
C GLY A 515 -28.22 -5.96 -6.42
N VAL A 516 -27.26 -6.32 -5.58
CA VAL A 516 -27.10 -7.71 -5.10
C VAL A 516 -27.24 -7.77 -3.58
N GLY A 517 -26.33 -7.14 -2.84
CA GLY A 517 -26.38 -7.14 -1.38
C GLY A 517 -27.67 -6.53 -0.82
N GLY A 518 -28.09 -5.38 -1.35
CA GLY A 518 -29.36 -4.75 -0.97
C GLY A 518 -30.58 -5.59 -1.35
N LEU A 519 -30.58 -6.18 -2.54
CA LEU A 519 -31.64 -7.08 -3.01
C LEU A 519 -31.82 -8.29 -2.09
N LEU A 520 -30.73 -8.98 -1.76
CA LEU A 520 -30.72 -10.13 -0.87
C LEU A 520 -31.16 -9.75 0.55
N LEU A 521 -30.80 -8.57 1.03
CA LEU A 521 -31.30 -8.07 2.31
C LEU A 521 -32.81 -7.82 2.27
N LEU A 522 -33.34 -7.22 1.19
CA LEU A 522 -34.78 -7.01 1.06
C LEU A 522 -35.54 -8.35 1.07
N MET A 523 -34.99 -9.36 0.39
CA MET A 523 -35.52 -10.74 0.43
C MET A 523 -35.48 -11.30 1.86
N ARG A 524 -34.36 -11.17 2.58
CA ARG A 524 -34.26 -11.59 3.99
C ARG A 524 -35.25 -10.88 4.91
N ASN A 525 -35.40 -9.57 4.76
CA ASN A 525 -36.33 -8.77 5.56
C ASN A 525 -37.80 -9.14 5.29
N ALA A 526 -38.10 -9.68 4.10
CA ALA A 526 -39.42 -10.19 3.77
C ALA A 526 -39.78 -11.46 4.55
N HIS A 527 -38.76 -12.22 4.99
CA HIS A 527 -38.91 -13.37 5.90
C HIS A 527 -38.76 -12.98 7.37
N GLU A 528 -38.58 -11.70 7.68
CA GLU A 528 -38.38 -11.20 9.06
C GLU A 528 -37.18 -11.84 9.75
N LYS A 529 -36.20 -12.26 8.96
CA LYS A 529 -34.97 -12.86 9.44
C LYS A 529 -33.83 -11.84 9.50
N PRO A 530 -32.87 -11.99 10.44
CA PRO A 530 -31.69 -11.14 10.48
C PRO A 530 -30.87 -11.26 9.19
N THR A 531 -30.05 -10.25 8.92
CA THR A 531 -29.08 -10.31 7.81
C THR A 531 -28.04 -11.41 8.03
N LEU A 532 -27.42 -11.85 6.95
CA LEU A 532 -26.38 -12.88 6.94
C LEU A 532 -25.02 -12.25 6.59
N GLY A 533 -23.93 -12.86 7.04
CA GLY A 533 -22.59 -12.31 6.84
C GLY A 533 -22.23 -12.06 5.38
N PHE A 534 -22.55 -13.01 4.51
CA PHE A 534 -22.27 -12.86 3.07
C PHE A 534 -23.08 -11.71 2.43
N ILE A 535 -24.28 -11.41 2.94
CA ILE A 535 -25.11 -10.28 2.47
C ILE A 535 -24.47 -8.96 2.89
N GLU A 536 -24.08 -8.83 4.17
CA GLU A 536 -23.44 -7.62 4.66
C GLU A 536 -22.10 -7.34 3.99
N ARG A 537 -21.33 -8.38 3.66
CA ARG A 537 -20.08 -8.24 2.90
C ARG A 537 -20.29 -7.66 1.50
N LEU A 538 -21.38 -8.02 0.82
CA LEU A 538 -21.73 -7.40 -0.47
C LEU A 538 -22.23 -5.97 -0.31
N ARG A 539 -23.10 -5.70 0.68
CA ARG A 539 -23.63 -4.35 0.95
C ARG A 539 -22.55 -3.35 1.30
N SER A 540 -21.55 -3.82 2.03
CA SER A 540 -20.38 -3.07 2.45
C SER A 540 -19.19 -3.21 1.52
N ALA A 541 -19.33 -3.86 0.35
CA ALA A 541 -18.20 -4.09 -0.55
C ALA A 541 -17.46 -2.76 -0.83
N PRO A 542 -16.12 -2.72 -0.78
CA PRO A 542 -15.39 -1.45 -0.87
C PRO A 542 -15.67 -0.76 -2.19
N LEU A 543 -15.85 0.56 -2.15
CA LEU A 543 -16.16 1.34 -3.35
C LEU A 543 -15.01 1.29 -4.35
N VAL A 544 -15.37 1.28 -5.64
CA VAL A 544 -14.45 1.43 -6.76
C VAL A 544 -14.56 2.85 -7.29
N ASP A 545 -13.46 3.59 -7.25
CA ASP A 545 -13.32 4.91 -7.85
C ASP A 545 -12.76 4.80 -9.27
N PHE A 546 -13.05 5.78 -10.12
CA PHE A 546 -12.48 5.87 -11.47
C PHE A 546 -11.56 7.08 -11.60
N ARG A 547 -10.41 6.87 -12.23
CA ARG A 547 -9.41 7.89 -12.48
C ARG A 547 -9.42 8.25 -13.97
N GLN A 548 -9.81 9.48 -14.26
CA GLN A 548 -9.60 10.05 -15.58
C GLN A 548 -8.14 10.54 -15.66
N ILE A 549 -7.33 9.80 -16.42
CA ILE A 549 -5.89 10.03 -16.54
C ILE A 549 -5.60 10.72 -17.87
N ARG A 550 -4.87 11.84 -17.83
CA ARG A 550 -4.21 12.43 -19.01
C ARG A 550 -2.73 12.11 -18.93
N PHE A 551 -2.28 11.19 -19.77
CA PHE A 551 -0.89 10.81 -19.86
C PHE A 551 -0.05 11.98 -20.37
N ARG A 552 1.14 12.12 -19.80
CA ARG A 552 2.15 13.11 -20.18
C ARG A 552 3.48 12.38 -20.33
N ALA A 553 4.27 12.79 -21.31
CA ALA A 553 5.55 12.16 -21.64
C ALA A 553 6.61 12.33 -20.53
N ASP A 554 6.43 13.34 -19.67
CA ASP A 554 7.28 13.61 -18.50
C ASP A 554 6.95 12.73 -17.27
N GLY A 555 6.01 11.79 -17.39
CA GLY A 555 5.57 10.92 -16.29
C GLY A 555 4.65 11.60 -15.26
N LEU A 556 4.49 12.92 -15.30
CA LEU A 556 3.65 13.69 -14.36
C LEU A 556 2.20 13.73 -14.82
N HIS A 557 1.55 12.57 -14.89
CA HIS A 557 0.18 12.44 -15.40
C HIS A 557 -0.83 13.28 -14.60
N HIS A 558 -1.76 13.93 -15.30
CA HIS A 558 -2.86 14.63 -14.63
C HIS A 558 -3.99 13.65 -14.35
N ILE A 559 -4.30 13.43 -13.07
CA ILE A 559 -5.29 12.46 -12.61
C ILE A 559 -6.48 13.20 -11.99
N LYS A 560 -7.68 12.99 -12.52
CA LYS A 560 -8.94 13.43 -11.90
C LYS A 560 -9.70 12.21 -11.40
N GLU A 561 -9.93 12.13 -10.09
CA GLU A 561 -10.64 11.03 -9.45
C GLU A 561 -12.16 11.29 -9.41
N ILE A 562 -12.94 10.30 -9.86
CA ILE A 562 -14.40 10.25 -9.81
C ILE A 562 -14.75 9.19 -8.78
N LYS A 563 -15.26 9.64 -7.62
CA LYS A 563 -15.62 8.76 -6.51
C LYS A 563 -16.78 7.84 -6.86
N GLY A 564 -16.68 6.58 -6.45
CA GLY A 564 -17.78 5.63 -6.49
C GLY A 564 -18.91 6.04 -5.54
N SER A 565 -20.14 5.71 -5.93
CA SER A 565 -21.38 5.99 -5.17
C SER A 565 -22.14 4.73 -4.86
#